data_AF-A0A7S2KRU2-F1
#
_entry.id   AF-A0A7S2KRU2-F1
#
_cell.length_a   1.000
_cell.length_b   1.000
_cell.length_c   1.000
_cell.angle_alpha   90.00
_cell.angle_beta   90.00
_cell.angle_gamma   90.00
#
_symmetry.space_group_name_H-M   'P 1'
#
loop_
_entity.id
_entity.type
_entity.pdbx_description
1 polymer ?
#
loop_
_entity_poly.entity_id
_entity_poly.type
_entity_poly.pdbx_seq_one_letter_code
_entity_poly.pdbx_strand_id
1 'polypeptide(L)'
;ATPITAVSAASASSNDKANDNDDNGDTQVAAMDRILGSVELSDQDFTKIKAEPSYLAFDIECTKAPLKFPNAEIDEIFMISYMVNGQGYLITSRTVVSQDIPK
;
A
#
# COMPACT_ATOMS: atom_id res chain seq x y z
N ALA A 1 -0.13 9.47 -29.61
CA ALA A 1 -0.98 8.37 -29.11
C ALA A 1 -2.39 8.92 -28.93
N THR A 2 -3.35 8.41 -29.69
CA THR A 2 -4.78 8.76 -29.63
C THR A 2 -5.46 7.93 -28.55
N PRO A 3 -6.37 8.49 -27.72
CA PRO A 3 -7.13 7.69 -26.76
C PRO A 3 -8.33 7.00 -27.45
N ILE A 4 -8.59 5.77 -27.02
CA ILE A 4 -9.62 4.86 -27.53
C ILE A 4 -10.90 5.06 -26.71
N THR A 5 -12.02 5.33 -27.38
CA THR A 5 -13.36 5.52 -26.77
C THR A 5 -13.97 4.17 -26.36
N ALA A 6 -14.43 4.06 -25.10
CA ALA A 6 -15.21 2.90 -24.62
C ALA A 6 -16.71 3.08 -24.91
N VAL A 7 -17.35 2.01 -25.39
CA VAL A 7 -18.75 1.97 -25.82
C VAL A 7 -19.61 1.36 -24.70
N SER A 8 -20.74 1.99 -24.35
CA SER A 8 -21.69 1.48 -23.34
C SER A 8 -22.62 0.41 -23.93
N ALA A 9 -22.82 -0.70 -23.21
CA ALA A 9 -23.80 -1.73 -23.53
C ALA A 9 -25.14 -1.49 -22.78
N ALA A 10 -26.22 -1.90 -23.45
CA ALA A 10 -27.61 -1.53 -23.21
C ALA A 10 -28.30 -2.23 -22.01
N SER A 11 -29.42 -1.62 -21.62
CA SER A 11 -30.43 -1.99 -20.63
C SER A 11 -31.08 -3.36 -20.85
N ALA A 12 -31.49 -4.02 -19.75
CA ALA A 12 -32.56 -5.00 -19.74
C ALA A 12 -33.54 -4.69 -18.59
N SER A 13 -34.83 -4.58 -18.92
CA SER A 13 -35.93 -4.48 -17.97
C SER A 13 -36.56 -5.85 -17.71
N SER A 14 -36.99 -6.11 -16.49
CA SER A 14 -38.07 -7.07 -16.21
C SER A 14 -38.94 -6.57 -15.06
N ASN A 15 -40.24 -6.45 -15.34
CA ASN A 15 -41.36 -6.24 -14.40
C ASN A 15 -41.58 -7.50 -13.54
N ASP A 16 -42.10 -7.33 -12.32
CA ASP A 16 -43.27 -8.10 -11.84
C ASP A 16 -43.94 -7.47 -10.60
N LYS A 17 -45.25 -7.68 -10.50
CA LYS A 17 -46.26 -6.95 -9.71
C LYS A 17 -46.47 -7.44 -8.27
N ALA A 18 -46.83 -6.48 -7.41
CA ALA A 18 -47.86 -6.47 -6.33
C ALA A 18 -47.75 -7.41 -5.12
N ASN A 19 -47.83 -6.83 -3.91
CA ASN A 19 -48.79 -7.26 -2.88
C ASN A 19 -49.06 -6.16 -1.82
N ASP A 20 -50.33 -5.93 -1.51
CA ASP A 20 -50.84 -5.08 -0.44
C ASP A 20 -50.62 -5.73 0.96
N ASN A 21 -50.43 -4.90 1.99
CA ASN A 21 -51.24 -4.84 3.24
C ASN A 21 -50.48 -4.17 4.41
N ASP A 22 -51.24 -3.38 5.15
CA ASP A 22 -50.91 -2.58 6.33
C ASP A 22 -50.29 -3.37 7.50
N ASP A 23 -49.35 -2.78 8.24
CA ASP A 23 -49.40 -2.81 9.72
C ASP A 23 -48.59 -1.65 10.35
N ASN A 24 -49.18 -1.05 11.38
CA ASN A 24 -48.72 0.13 12.10
C ASN A 24 -47.65 -0.26 13.14
N GLY A 25 -46.41 0.24 13.02
CA GLY A 25 -45.33 -0.09 13.98
C GLY A 25 -44.25 0.96 14.26
N ASP A 26 -44.22 2.09 13.56
CA ASP A 26 -43.02 2.96 13.52
C ASP A 26 -42.83 3.92 14.72
N THR A 27 -43.76 3.97 15.67
CA THR A 27 -43.77 5.05 16.67
C THR A 27 -42.82 4.82 17.87
N GLN A 28 -42.20 3.64 18.04
CA GLN A 28 -41.43 3.32 19.25
C GLN A 28 -39.90 3.25 19.10
N VAL A 29 -39.36 3.22 17.88
CA VAL A 29 -37.90 3.13 17.65
C VAL A 29 -37.17 4.47 17.73
N ALA A 30 -37.87 5.59 17.57
CA ALA A 30 -37.29 6.94 17.59
C ALA A 30 -36.86 7.43 18.99
N ALA A 31 -37.31 6.78 20.06
CA ALA A 31 -37.05 7.24 21.44
C ALA A 31 -35.70 6.74 22.01
N MET A 32 -35.11 5.67 21.46
CA MET A 32 -33.87 5.10 21.98
C MET A 32 -32.62 5.92 21.60
N ASP A 33 -32.71 6.72 20.51
CA ASP A 33 -31.61 7.51 19.96
C ASP A 33 -31.24 8.74 20.81
N ARG A 34 -32.19 9.28 21.60
CA ARG A 34 -31.97 10.51 22.39
C ARG A 34 -31.28 10.30 23.75
N ILE A 35 -31.10 9.07 24.21
CA ILE A 35 -30.53 8.77 25.55
C ILE A 35 -29.02 8.52 25.48
N LEU A 36 -28.50 8.11 24.33
CA LEU A 36 -27.08 7.86 24.12
C LEU A 36 -26.52 9.04 23.32
N GLY A 37 -25.93 10.02 24.00
CA GLY A 37 -25.23 11.12 23.33
C GLY A 37 -24.27 10.57 22.28
N SER A 38 -24.52 10.88 21.02
CA SER A 38 -23.71 10.42 19.90
C SER A 38 -22.34 11.09 19.98
N VAL A 39 -21.28 10.29 19.99
CA VAL A 39 -19.90 10.75 19.83
C VAL A 39 -19.52 10.47 18.38
N GLU A 40 -19.53 11.51 17.55
CA GLU A 40 -18.97 11.42 16.21
C GLU A 40 -17.45 11.62 16.28
N LEU A 41 -16.70 10.55 16.04
CA LEU A 41 -15.25 10.65 15.87
C LEU A 41 -14.97 11.15 14.45
N SER A 42 -14.49 12.38 14.32
CA SER A 42 -13.97 12.90 13.05
C SER A 42 -12.45 12.85 13.08
N ASP A 43 -11.81 12.06 12.22
CA ASP A 43 -10.36 12.17 12.05
C ASP A 43 -10.05 13.51 11.37
N GLN A 44 -9.37 14.41 12.07
CA GLN A 44 -9.08 15.77 11.59
C GLN A 44 -8.01 15.81 10.46
N ASP A 45 -7.43 14.66 10.10
CA ASP A 45 -6.24 14.58 9.25
C ASP A 45 -6.52 14.29 7.76
N PHE A 46 -7.77 14.08 7.35
CA PHE A 46 -8.10 13.74 5.96
C PHE A 46 -7.86 14.87 4.93
N THR A 47 -7.73 16.12 5.37
CA THR A 47 -7.56 17.29 4.48
C THR A 47 -6.11 17.72 4.27
N LYS A 48 -5.14 17.04 4.88
CA LYS A 48 -3.72 17.44 4.83
C LYS A 48 -2.96 16.56 3.85
N ILE A 49 -2.52 17.15 2.73
CA ILE A 49 -1.62 16.49 1.79
C ILE A 49 -0.30 16.22 2.51
N LYS A 50 0.13 14.95 2.54
CA LYS A 50 1.43 14.56 3.10
C LYS A 50 2.54 15.02 2.15
N ALA A 51 3.67 15.43 2.72
CA ALA A 51 4.86 15.69 1.91
C ALA A 51 5.39 14.36 1.35
N GLU A 52 6.00 14.42 0.16
CA GLU A 52 6.67 13.30 -0.48
C GLU A 52 8.19 13.43 -0.26
N PRO A 53 8.75 12.88 0.84
CA PRO A 53 10.18 12.97 1.09
C PRO A 53 10.96 12.16 0.07
N SER A 54 12.19 12.59 -0.22
CA SER A 54 13.14 11.67 -0.85
C SER A 54 13.49 10.57 0.14
N TYR A 55 13.46 9.33 -0.32
CA TYR A 55 13.77 8.16 0.49
C TYR A 55 14.90 7.37 -0.14
N LEU A 56 15.75 6.80 0.72
CA LEU A 56 16.76 5.85 0.35
C LEU A 56 16.65 4.64 1.29
N ALA A 57 16.47 3.47 0.71
CA ALA A 57 16.58 2.20 1.41
C ALA A 57 17.81 1.47 0.89
N PHE A 58 18.60 0.87 1.78
CA PHE A 58 19.79 0.12 1.41
C PHE A 58 19.86 -1.20 2.16
N ASP A 59 20.56 -2.17 1.55
CA ASP A 59 20.92 -3.44 2.16
C ASP A 59 22.33 -3.83 1.75
N ILE A 60 23.06 -4.52 2.62
CA ILE A 60 24.47 -4.85 2.42
C ILE A 60 24.73 -6.35 2.51
N GLU A 61 25.70 -6.81 1.76
CA GLU A 61 26.24 -8.18 1.86
C GLU A 61 27.72 -8.13 2.22
N CYS A 62 28.12 -9.01 3.13
CA CYS A 62 29.48 -9.09 3.64
C CYS A 62 30.00 -10.52 3.56
N THR A 63 31.33 -10.66 3.42
CA THR A 63 31.94 -11.98 3.54
C THR A 63 31.68 -12.55 4.94
N LYS A 64 31.82 -13.87 5.07
CA LYS A 64 31.82 -14.50 6.39
C LYS A 64 32.56 -15.82 6.31
N ALA A 65 33.22 -16.17 7.41
CA ALA A 65 33.78 -17.51 7.56
C ALA A 65 32.67 -18.60 7.54
N PRO A 66 32.97 -19.82 7.06
CA PRO A 66 32.03 -20.94 7.10
C PRO A 66 31.52 -21.20 8.52
N LEU A 67 30.20 -21.37 8.66
CA LEU A 67 29.50 -21.65 9.92
C LEU A 67 29.71 -20.59 11.03
N LYS A 68 30.10 -19.35 10.66
CA LYS A 68 30.20 -18.21 11.57
C LYS A 68 29.27 -17.08 11.13
N PHE A 69 28.97 -16.19 12.07
CA PHE A 69 28.39 -14.89 11.77
C PHE A 69 29.47 -13.95 11.20
N PRO A 70 29.07 -12.91 10.44
CA PRO A 70 29.99 -11.87 9.98
C PRO A 70 30.69 -11.15 11.14
N ASN A 71 31.96 -10.80 10.93
CA ASN A 71 32.77 -10.00 11.85
C ASN A 71 33.28 -8.74 11.15
N ALA A 72 32.84 -7.57 11.61
CA ALA A 72 33.15 -6.28 11.01
C ALA A 72 34.64 -5.89 10.99
N GLU A 73 35.50 -6.53 11.79
CA GLU A 73 36.94 -6.25 11.79
C GLU A 73 37.71 -6.97 10.67
N ILE A 74 37.17 -8.08 10.16
CA ILE A 74 37.88 -8.98 9.23
C ILE A 74 37.10 -9.27 7.94
N ASP A 75 35.77 -9.16 7.97
CA ASP A 75 34.94 -9.42 6.81
C ASP A 75 34.71 -8.14 6.02
N GLU A 76 34.71 -8.27 4.69
CA GLU A 76 34.56 -7.15 3.77
C GLU A 76 33.12 -7.03 3.28
N ILE A 77 32.61 -5.81 3.17
CA ILE A 77 31.36 -5.53 2.44
C ILE A 77 31.65 -5.69 0.95
N PHE A 78 30.93 -6.57 0.26
CA PHE A 78 31.16 -6.81 -1.16
C PHE A 78 30.00 -6.38 -2.06
N MET A 79 28.80 -6.17 -1.50
CA MET A 79 27.67 -5.57 -2.22
C MET A 79 26.93 -4.57 -1.34
N ILE A 80 26.54 -3.45 -1.95
CA ILE A 80 25.59 -2.49 -1.37
C ILE A 80 24.50 -2.26 -2.41
N SER A 81 23.30 -2.72 -2.11
CA SER A 81 22.11 -2.44 -2.91
C SER A 81 21.37 -1.26 -2.30
N TYR A 82 20.87 -0.35 -3.12
CA TYR A 82 20.01 0.73 -2.63
C TYR A 82 18.98 1.18 -3.65
N MET A 83 17.86 1.64 -3.12
CA MET A 83 16.74 2.23 -3.86
C MET A 83 16.62 3.68 -3.43
N VAL A 84 16.76 4.62 -4.36
CA VAL A 84 16.47 6.04 -4.10
C VAL A 84 15.30 6.48 -4.98
N ASN A 85 14.22 6.95 -4.35
CA ASN A 85 13.01 7.42 -5.02
C ASN A 85 12.48 6.44 -6.10
N GLY A 86 12.56 5.14 -5.83
CA GLY A 86 12.10 4.07 -6.73
C GLY A 86 13.13 3.59 -7.76
N GLN A 87 14.29 4.25 -7.89
CA GLN A 87 15.37 3.81 -8.77
C GLN A 87 16.37 2.94 -8.01
N GLY A 88 16.64 1.75 -8.55
CA GLY A 88 17.59 0.80 -7.99
C GLY A 88 19.02 1.02 -8.49
N TYR A 89 19.97 0.80 -7.58
CA TYR A 89 21.40 0.85 -7.81
C TYR A 89 22.08 -0.28 -7.07
N LEU A 90 23.20 -0.74 -7.63
CA LEU A 90 24.03 -1.79 -7.05
C LEU A 90 25.49 -1.39 -7.15
N ILE A 91 26.18 -1.38 -6.01
CA ILE A 91 27.63 -1.22 -5.91
C ILE A 91 28.21 -2.59 -5.58
N THR A 92 29.26 -3.01 -6.31
CA THR A 92 29.95 -4.27 -6.07
C THR A 92 31.46 -4.08 -5.95
N SER A 93 32.08 -4.80 -5.02
CA SER A 93 33.55 -4.87 -4.91
C SER A 93 34.10 -5.93 -5.86
N ARG A 94 34.95 -5.53 -6.82
CA ARG A 94 35.60 -6.45 -7.78
C ARG A 94 36.68 -7.33 -7.15
N THR A 95 37.08 -7.04 -5.90
CA THR A 95 37.99 -7.90 -5.13
C THR A 95 37.33 -9.23 -4.76
N VAL A 96 36.00 -9.22 -4.56
CA VAL A 96 35.22 -10.41 -4.18
C VAL A 96 34.35 -10.90 -5.34
N VAL A 97 33.70 -9.99 -6.06
CA VAL A 97 32.85 -10.35 -7.20
C VAL A 97 33.72 -10.52 -8.45
N SER A 98 33.79 -11.74 -8.98
CA SER A 98 34.73 -12.08 -10.07
C SER A 98 34.28 -11.62 -11.46
N GLN A 99 32.99 -11.37 -11.68
CA GLN A 99 32.44 -11.00 -13.00
C GLN A 99 31.55 -9.76 -12.92
N ASP A 100 31.65 -8.90 -13.93
CA ASP A 100 30.83 -7.68 -13.98
C ASP A 100 29.35 -8.05 -14.05
N ILE A 101 28.54 -7.31 -13.30
CA ILE A 101 27.09 -7.46 -13.36
C ILE A 101 26.57 -6.59 -14.51
N PRO A 102 25.82 -7.16 -15.47
CA PRO A 102 25.26 -6.40 -16.58
C PRO A 102 24.28 -5.34 -16.07
N LYS A 103 24.12 -4.26 -16.86
CA LYS A 103 23.18 -3.16 -16.58
C LYS A 103 21.77 -3.49 -17.04
#